data_AF-A0A7K5KQM9-F1
#
_entry.id   AF-A0A7K5KQM9-F1
#
_cell.length_a   1.000
_cell.length_b   1.000
_cell.length_c   1.000
_cell.angle_alpha   90.00
_cell.angle_beta   90.00
_cell.angle_gamma   90.00
#
_symmetry.space_group_name_H-M   'P 1'
#
loop_
_entity.id
_entity.type
_entity.pdbx_description
1 polymer ?
#
loop_
_entity_poly.entity_id
_entity_poly.type
_entity_poly.pdbx_seq_one_letter_code
_entity_poly.pdbx_strand_id
1 'polypeptide(L)'
;PPCAPLSDADLRSYLGPGGRLLRPQDLRLHVFHGGVEPGLRKVVWRYLLNVFPAGLTGQERLSHLRLKAAEYSSLKVALASRAAPAELAQVAAAVRKDVVRTDRAHPYFGGPEEGHPHLAALQELLTAFALGHPRLSYCQGMSDVAAPLLAVLDDEAQAFLCFC
;
A
#
# COMPACT_ATOMS: atom_id res chain seq x y z
N PRO A 1 14.67 27.47 -0.88
CA PRO A 1 14.95 26.99 0.49
C PRO A 1 14.41 25.56 0.68
N PRO A 2 15.10 24.67 1.41
CA PRO A 2 14.52 23.38 1.76
C PRO A 2 13.27 23.64 2.61
N CYS A 3 12.13 23.10 2.16
CA CYS A 3 10.89 23.15 2.91
C CYS A 3 10.99 22.13 4.05
N ALA A 4 10.44 22.44 5.23
CA ALA A 4 10.35 21.45 6.29
C ALA A 4 9.45 20.27 5.83
N PRO A 5 9.63 19.05 6.36
CA PRO A 5 8.71 17.97 6.09
C PRO A 5 7.28 18.34 6.50
N LEU A 6 6.31 17.91 5.69
CA LEU A 6 4.90 18.13 5.97
C LEU A 6 4.53 17.60 7.36
N SER A 7 4.13 18.52 8.26
CA SER A 7 3.66 18.23 9.61
C SER A 7 2.14 18.07 9.69
N ASP A 8 1.64 17.69 10.86
CA ASP A 8 0.19 17.53 11.08
C ASP A 8 -0.54 18.89 11.01
N ALA A 9 0.12 19.95 11.48
CA ALA A 9 -0.39 21.32 11.39
C ALA A 9 -0.50 21.78 9.92
N ASP A 10 0.52 21.48 9.12
CA ASP A 10 0.50 21.79 7.69
C ASP A 10 -0.59 21.00 6.97
N LEU A 11 -0.70 19.69 7.25
CA LEU A 11 -1.74 18.84 6.66
C LEU A 11 -3.13 19.40 6.94
N ARG A 12 -3.42 19.78 8.19
CA ARG A 12 -4.71 20.39 8.58
C ARG A 12 -5.01 21.65 7.80
N SER A 13 -4.00 22.44 7.43
CA SER A 13 -4.21 23.65 6.63
C SER A 13 -4.78 23.33 5.24
N TYR A 14 -4.48 22.16 4.66
CA TYR A 14 -5.00 21.75 3.35
C TYR A 14 -6.39 21.11 3.41
N LEU A 15 -6.88 20.82 4.62
CA LEU A 15 -8.17 20.20 4.86
C LEU A 15 -9.24 21.26 5.15
N GLY A 16 -10.44 21.04 4.63
CA GLY A 16 -11.63 21.84 4.89
C GLY A 16 -12.57 21.20 5.91
N PRO A 17 -13.82 21.71 5.98
CA PRO A 17 -14.87 21.16 6.84
C PRO A 17 -15.03 19.65 6.67
N GLY A 18 -15.19 18.92 7.78
CA GLY A 18 -15.29 17.46 7.78
C GLY A 18 -14.01 16.73 7.34
N GLY A 19 -12.88 17.45 7.23
CA GLY A 19 -11.60 16.89 6.81
C GLY A 19 -11.49 16.63 5.31
N ARG A 20 -12.30 17.26 4.46
CA ARG A 20 -12.18 17.12 2.99
C ARG A 20 -10.88 17.76 2.50
N LEU A 21 -10.14 17.12 1.60
CA LEU A 21 -8.92 17.71 1.02
C LEU A 21 -9.31 18.79 0.00
N LEU A 22 -9.10 20.06 0.33
CA LEU A 22 -9.50 21.19 -0.52
C LEU A 22 -8.37 21.70 -1.42
N ARG A 23 -7.12 21.52 -0.97
CA ARG A 23 -5.92 22.04 -1.66
C ARG A 23 -4.95 20.92 -2.04
N PRO A 24 -5.36 19.97 -2.90
CA PRO A 24 -4.54 18.80 -3.24
C PRO A 24 -3.24 19.15 -3.97
N GLN A 25 -3.24 20.23 -4.77
CA GLN A 25 -2.04 20.68 -5.48
C GLN A 25 -0.99 21.24 -4.52
N ASP A 26 -1.41 22.10 -3.58
CA ASP A 26 -0.51 22.66 -2.55
C ASP A 26 0.09 21.56 -1.68
N LEU A 27 -0.73 20.56 -1.29
CA LEU A 27 -0.25 19.39 -0.56
C LEU A 27 0.85 18.66 -1.35
N ARG A 28 0.63 18.39 -2.64
CA ARG A 28 1.62 17.72 -3.51
C ARG A 28 2.91 18.53 -3.63
N LEU A 29 2.82 19.86 -3.77
CA LEU A 29 3.98 20.74 -3.84
C LEU A 29 4.77 20.77 -2.52
N HIS A 30 4.09 20.79 -1.37
CA HIS A 30 4.76 20.69 -0.08
C HIS A 30 5.51 19.37 0.04
N VAL A 31 4.85 18.25 -0.26
CA VAL A 31 5.50 16.92 -0.25
C VAL A 31 6.69 16.87 -1.21
N PHE A 32 6.58 17.47 -2.39
CA PHE A 32 7.67 17.51 -3.36
C PHE A 32 8.90 18.26 -2.83
N HIS A 33 8.70 19.38 -2.12
CA HIS A 33 9.80 20.22 -1.64
C HIS A 33 10.37 19.83 -0.27
N GLY A 34 9.56 19.24 0.61
CA GLY A 34 9.95 18.94 2.00
C GLY A 34 9.80 17.48 2.42
N GLY A 35 9.11 16.66 1.63
CA GLY A 35 8.73 15.32 2.03
C GLY A 35 7.62 15.31 3.09
N VAL A 36 7.54 14.21 3.84
CA VAL A 36 6.49 13.98 4.86
C VAL A 36 7.12 13.45 6.13
N GLU A 37 6.69 13.98 7.28
CA GLU A 37 7.04 13.41 8.57
C GLU A 37 6.70 11.91 8.64
N PRO A 38 7.58 11.05 9.17
CA PRO A 38 7.39 9.60 9.16
C PRO A 38 6.01 9.14 9.66
N GLY A 39 5.51 9.72 10.75
CA GLY A 39 4.22 9.36 11.34
C GLY A 39 2.99 9.68 10.47
N LEU A 40 3.12 10.59 9.51
CA LEU A 40 2.04 11.00 8.62
C LEU A 40 2.02 10.26 7.29
N ARG A 41 3.10 9.55 6.92
CA ARG A 41 3.20 8.84 5.64
C ARG A 41 2.02 7.89 5.40
N LYS A 42 1.61 7.14 6.42
CA LYS A 42 0.45 6.22 6.35
C LYS A 42 -0.85 6.90 5.93
N VAL A 43 -1.02 8.19 6.24
CA VAL A 43 -2.19 8.99 5.85
C VAL A 43 -1.95 9.66 4.50
N VAL A 44 -0.81 10.33 4.36
CA VAL A 44 -0.49 11.17 3.21
C VAL A 44 -0.33 10.35 1.93
N TRP A 45 0.32 9.19 2.01
CA TRP A 45 0.53 8.32 0.84
C TRP A 45 -0.77 7.88 0.20
N ARG A 46 -1.84 7.65 0.97
CA ARG A 46 -3.16 7.29 0.42
C ARG A 46 -3.78 8.42 -0.42
N TYR A 47 -3.48 9.68 -0.10
CA TYR A 47 -3.88 10.80 -0.96
C TYR A 47 -3.04 10.88 -2.24
N LEU A 48 -1.73 10.62 -2.13
CA LEU A 48 -0.80 10.74 -3.26
C LEU A 48 -1.00 9.61 -4.27
N LEU A 49 -1.31 8.41 -3.78
CA LEU A 49 -1.52 7.19 -4.56
C LEU A 49 -2.98 7.01 -5.00
N ASN A 50 -3.77 8.09 -4.94
CA ASN A 50 -5.15 8.15 -5.45
C ASN A 50 -6.11 7.06 -4.89
N VAL A 51 -5.86 6.58 -3.66
CA VAL A 51 -6.74 5.59 -2.99
C VAL A 51 -8.13 6.19 -2.74
N PHE A 52 -8.21 7.49 -2.49
CA PHE A 52 -9.47 8.16 -2.18
C PHE A 52 -10.05 8.86 -3.41
N PRO A 53 -11.34 8.60 -3.74
CA PRO A 53 -12.10 9.49 -4.60
C PRO A 53 -12.04 10.94 -4.12
N ALA A 54 -12.10 11.88 -5.07
CA ALA A 54 -12.05 13.30 -4.76
C ALA A 54 -13.21 13.72 -3.86
N GLY A 55 -12.91 14.62 -2.92
CA GLY A 55 -13.92 15.28 -2.10
C GLY A 55 -14.36 14.53 -0.84
N LEU A 56 -13.99 13.27 -0.60
CA LEU A 56 -14.43 12.54 0.61
C LEU A 56 -14.04 13.24 1.94
N THR A 57 -14.93 13.19 2.93
CA THR A 57 -14.65 13.57 4.33
C THR A 57 -13.71 12.57 5.01
N GLY A 58 -13.21 12.91 6.20
CA GLY A 58 -12.46 11.97 7.03
C GLY A 58 -13.24 10.70 7.36
N GLN A 59 -14.52 10.82 7.69
CA GLN A 59 -15.37 9.66 7.99
C GLN A 59 -15.65 8.82 6.74
N GLU A 60 -15.96 9.44 5.61
CA GLU A 60 -16.17 8.74 4.35
C GLU A 60 -14.90 8.00 3.90
N ARG A 61 -13.71 8.58 4.11
CA ARG A 61 -12.43 7.89 3.83
C ARG A 61 -12.22 6.66 4.72
N LEU A 62 -12.55 6.74 6.01
CA LEU A 62 -12.48 5.59 6.91
C LEU A 62 -13.43 4.46 6.46
N SER A 63 -14.67 4.81 6.11
CA SER A 63 -15.64 3.86 5.57
C SER A 63 -15.20 3.28 4.24
N HIS A 64 -14.61 4.09 3.36
CA HIS A 64 -14.06 3.66 2.08
C HIS A 64 -12.95 2.62 2.27
N LEU A 65 -11.99 2.86 3.17
CA LEU A 65 -10.92 1.89 3.45
C LEU A 65 -11.47 0.56 3.97
N ARG A 66 -12.47 0.58 4.87
CA ARG A 66 -13.10 -0.64 5.39
C ARG A 66 -13.80 -1.43 4.29
N LEU A 67 -14.55 -0.74 3.42
CA LEU A 67 -15.21 -1.37 2.28
C LEU A 67 -14.18 -2.00 1.34
N LYS A 68 -13.15 -1.24 0.97
CA LYS A 68 -12.08 -1.72 0.08
C LYS A 68 -11.27 -2.86 0.66
N ALA A 69 -11.05 -2.88 1.98
CA ALA A 69 -10.41 -4.02 2.64
C ALA A 69 -11.27 -5.30 2.55
N ALA A 70 -12.59 -5.19 2.75
CA ALA A 70 -13.50 -6.33 2.59
C ALA A 70 -13.58 -6.82 1.14
N GLU A 71 -13.59 -5.90 0.17
CA GLU A 71 -13.51 -6.21 -1.26
C GLU A 71 -12.20 -6.96 -1.58
N TYR A 72 -11.06 -6.48 -1.05
CA TYR A 72 -9.77 -7.13 -1.23
C TYR A 72 -9.74 -8.55 -0.65
N SER A 73 -10.23 -8.75 0.57
CA SER A 73 -10.31 -10.10 1.18
C SER A 73 -11.14 -11.06 0.32
N SER A 74 -12.28 -10.58 -0.21
CA SER A 74 -13.14 -11.36 -1.10
C SER A 74 -12.45 -11.66 -2.44
N LEU A 75 -11.73 -10.67 -2.99
CA LEU A 75 -10.97 -10.79 -4.22
C LEU A 75 -9.88 -11.86 -4.10
N LYS A 76 -9.10 -11.89 -3.01
CA LYS A 76 -8.07 -12.91 -2.78
C LYS A 76 -8.62 -14.33 -2.89
N VAL A 77 -9.75 -14.59 -2.21
CA VAL A 77 -10.41 -15.90 -2.21
C VAL A 77 -10.92 -16.25 -3.62
N ALA A 78 -11.53 -15.29 -4.31
CA ALA A 78 -12.04 -15.48 -5.66
C ALA A 78 -10.90 -15.75 -6.67
N LEU A 79 -9.77 -15.04 -6.56
CA LEU A 79 -8.61 -15.24 -7.43
C LEU A 79 -7.97 -16.60 -7.20
N ALA A 80 -7.73 -16.98 -5.95
CA ALA A 80 -7.13 -18.26 -5.60
C ALA A 80 -8.00 -19.45 -6.04
N SER A 81 -9.33 -19.33 -5.92
CA SER A 81 -10.27 -20.40 -6.34
C SER A 81 -10.42 -20.52 -7.86
N ARG A 82 -10.21 -19.44 -8.61
CA ARG A 82 -10.32 -19.44 -10.08
C ARG A 82 -9.01 -19.81 -10.78
N ALA A 83 -7.87 -19.52 -10.18
CA ALA A 83 -6.56 -19.80 -10.77
C ALA A 83 -6.33 -21.31 -10.91
N ALA A 84 -5.73 -21.73 -12.02
CA ALA A 84 -5.32 -23.13 -12.16
C ALA A 84 -4.23 -23.44 -11.11
N PRO A 85 -4.19 -24.66 -10.51
CA PRO A 85 -3.20 -24.98 -9.49
C PRO A 85 -1.74 -24.75 -9.93
N ALA A 86 -1.44 -25.04 -11.21
CA ALA A 86 -0.12 -24.81 -11.79
C ALA A 86 0.23 -23.32 -11.91
N GLU A 87 -0.74 -22.49 -12.33
CA GLU A 87 -0.57 -21.03 -12.42
C GLU A 87 -0.36 -20.43 -11.03
N LEU A 88 -1.19 -20.79 -10.06
CA LEU A 88 -1.05 -20.34 -8.68
C LEU A 88 0.32 -20.71 -8.11
N ALA A 89 0.77 -21.95 -8.31
CA ALA A 89 2.08 -22.40 -7.86
C ALA A 89 3.22 -21.64 -8.54
N GLN A 90 3.12 -21.38 -9.85
CA GLN A 90 4.11 -20.63 -10.60
C GLN A 90 4.23 -19.18 -10.12
N VAL A 91 3.10 -18.49 -9.96
CA VAL A 91 3.05 -17.11 -9.46
C VAL A 91 3.59 -17.05 -8.03
N ALA A 92 3.10 -17.91 -7.14
CA ALA A 92 3.54 -17.94 -5.76
C ALA A 92 5.05 -18.22 -5.63
N ALA A 93 5.60 -19.11 -6.47
CA ALA A 93 7.04 -19.39 -6.49
C ALA A 93 7.86 -18.19 -7.02
N ALA A 94 7.37 -17.48 -8.03
CA ALA A 94 8.02 -16.29 -8.56
C ALA A 94 8.05 -15.16 -7.52
N VAL A 95 6.93 -14.89 -6.86
CA VAL A 95 6.82 -13.90 -5.77
C VAL A 95 7.74 -14.28 -4.61
N ARG A 96 7.66 -15.54 -4.13
CA ARG A 96 8.44 -16.00 -2.98
C ARG A 96 9.94 -15.77 -3.14
N LYS A 97 10.48 -15.97 -4.34
CA LYS A 97 11.91 -15.77 -4.63
C LYS A 97 12.39 -14.37 -4.29
N ASP A 98 11.56 -13.35 -4.47
CA ASP A 98 11.94 -11.97 -4.18
C ASP A 98 11.52 -11.55 -2.76
N VAL A 99 10.40 -12.07 -2.25
CA VAL A 99 9.96 -11.82 -0.87
C VAL A 99 11.03 -12.25 0.15
N VAL A 100 11.65 -13.42 -0.03
CA VAL A 100 12.73 -13.87 0.87
C VAL A 100 14.00 -13.00 0.77
N ARG A 101 14.17 -12.25 -0.33
CA ARG A 101 15.29 -11.32 -0.53
C ARG A 101 14.95 -9.87 -0.18
N THR A 102 13.71 -9.61 0.28
CA THR A 102 13.31 -8.27 0.75
C THR A 102 14.21 -7.85 1.90
N ASP A 103 14.54 -6.56 1.99
CA ASP A 103 15.51 -6.02 2.95
C ASP A 103 15.24 -6.47 4.40
N ARG A 104 16.02 -7.45 4.86
CA ARG A 104 15.92 -8.04 6.21
C ARG A 104 16.60 -7.17 7.28
N ALA A 105 17.36 -6.15 6.88
CA ALA A 105 17.91 -5.17 7.82
C ALA A 105 16.84 -4.17 8.27
N HIS A 106 15.78 -3.96 7.48
CA HIS A 106 14.65 -3.15 7.88
C HIS A 106 13.86 -3.84 9.02
N PRO A 107 13.63 -3.21 10.19
CA PRO A 107 13.03 -3.86 11.35
C PRO A 107 11.67 -4.51 11.08
N TYR A 108 10.88 -3.93 10.18
CA TYR A 108 9.59 -4.48 9.77
C TYR A 108 9.71 -5.85 9.09
N PHE A 109 10.78 -6.10 8.34
CA PHE A 109 11.06 -7.39 7.73
C PHE A 109 12.26 -8.06 8.41
N GLY A 110 12.54 -7.74 9.68
CA GLY A 110 13.61 -8.38 10.44
C GLY A 110 13.15 -9.67 11.10
N GLY A 111 14.09 -10.56 11.43
CA GLY A 111 13.84 -11.78 12.20
C GLY A 111 13.83 -13.07 11.37
N PRO A 112 13.39 -14.20 11.95
CA PRO A 112 13.32 -15.48 11.26
C PRO A 112 12.37 -15.43 10.05
N GLU A 113 12.68 -16.16 8.98
CA GLU A 113 11.82 -16.23 7.79
C GLU A 113 10.59 -17.11 8.01
N GLU A 114 10.75 -18.21 8.75
CA GLU A 114 9.67 -19.17 9.00
C GLU A 114 8.57 -18.54 9.87
N GLY A 115 7.33 -18.55 9.35
CA GLY A 115 6.18 -17.97 10.04
C GLY A 115 6.18 -16.43 10.11
N HIS A 116 7.01 -15.73 9.33
CA HIS A 116 7.10 -14.27 9.40
C HIS A 116 5.83 -13.59 8.85
N PRO A 117 5.04 -12.87 9.68
CA PRO A 117 3.75 -12.35 9.26
C PRO A 117 3.85 -11.31 8.14
N HIS A 118 4.83 -10.40 8.19
CA HIS A 118 4.94 -9.36 7.16
C HIS A 118 5.47 -9.87 5.82
N LEU A 119 6.32 -10.92 5.79
CA LEU A 119 6.70 -11.57 4.55
C LEU A 119 5.51 -12.34 3.95
N ALA A 120 4.71 -12.99 4.79
CA ALA A 120 3.48 -13.64 4.35
C ALA A 120 2.53 -12.61 3.73
N ALA A 121 2.28 -11.48 4.40
CA ALA A 121 1.44 -10.40 3.87
C ALA A 121 1.98 -9.82 2.55
N LEU A 122 3.31 -9.63 2.42
CA LEU A 122 3.93 -9.19 1.18
C LEU A 122 3.73 -10.21 0.04
N GLN A 123 3.89 -11.50 0.33
CA GLN A 123 3.66 -12.57 -0.64
C GLN A 123 2.19 -12.62 -1.08
N GLU A 124 1.26 -12.52 -0.14
CA GLU A 124 -0.18 -12.52 -0.39
C GLU A 124 -0.62 -11.33 -1.24
N LEU A 125 -0.13 -10.12 -0.91
CA LEU A 125 -0.37 -8.90 -1.68
C LEU A 125 0.08 -9.05 -3.14
N LEU A 126 1.32 -9.48 -3.36
CA LEU A 126 1.90 -9.61 -4.70
C LEU A 126 1.26 -10.74 -5.51
N THR A 127 0.90 -11.85 -4.85
CA THR A 127 0.19 -12.97 -5.48
C THR A 127 -1.21 -12.54 -5.92
N ALA A 128 -1.95 -11.85 -5.05
CA ALA A 128 -3.27 -11.30 -5.39
C ALA A 128 -3.18 -10.31 -6.56
N PHE A 129 -2.18 -9.44 -6.58
CA PHE A 129 -1.96 -8.51 -7.67
C PHE A 129 -1.72 -9.25 -9.00
N ALA A 130 -0.81 -10.22 -9.00
CA ALA A 130 -0.41 -10.95 -10.21
C ALA A 130 -1.56 -11.74 -10.82
N LEU A 131 -2.36 -12.42 -9.99
CA LEU A 131 -3.56 -13.15 -10.42
C LEU A 131 -4.69 -12.21 -10.86
N GLY A 132 -4.81 -11.03 -10.24
CA GLY A 132 -5.77 -10.00 -10.61
C GLY A 132 -5.46 -9.31 -11.94
N HIS A 133 -4.18 -9.28 -12.33
CA HIS A 133 -3.68 -8.58 -13.52
C HIS A 133 -2.84 -9.52 -14.42
N PRO A 134 -3.42 -10.59 -14.99
CA PRO A 134 -2.66 -11.67 -15.64
C PRO A 134 -1.80 -11.22 -16.84
N ARG A 135 -2.15 -10.10 -17.49
CA ARG A 135 -1.34 -9.51 -18.57
C ARG A 135 -0.02 -8.93 -18.09
N LEU A 136 0.03 -8.43 -16.86
CA LEU A 136 1.24 -7.89 -16.23
C LEU A 136 1.89 -8.95 -15.33
N SER A 137 1.07 -9.68 -14.57
CA SER A 137 1.45 -10.69 -13.59
C SER A 137 2.51 -10.16 -12.60
N TYR A 138 3.32 -11.05 -12.04
CA TYR A 138 4.46 -10.69 -11.22
C TYR A 138 5.72 -10.56 -12.06
N CYS A 139 6.41 -9.43 -11.93
CA CYS A 139 7.75 -9.20 -12.45
C CYS A 139 8.74 -9.01 -11.31
N GLN A 140 9.99 -9.44 -11.52
CA GLN A 140 11.04 -9.30 -10.51
C GLN A 140 11.22 -7.83 -10.11
N GLY A 141 11.35 -7.58 -8.80
CA GLY A 141 11.51 -6.23 -8.23
C GLY A 141 10.19 -5.53 -7.85
N MET A 142 9.03 -6.10 -8.18
CA MET A 142 7.75 -5.59 -7.67
C MET A 142 7.65 -5.65 -6.14
N SER A 143 8.35 -6.58 -5.49
CA SER A 143 8.52 -6.61 -4.03
C SER A 143 9.18 -5.36 -3.47
N ASP A 144 10.14 -4.77 -4.18
CA ASP A 144 10.88 -3.59 -3.70
C ASP A 144 10.01 -2.33 -3.70
N VAL A 145 8.94 -2.33 -4.51
CA VAL A 145 7.93 -1.28 -4.52
C VAL A 145 6.85 -1.55 -3.46
N ALA A 146 6.39 -2.79 -3.33
CA ALA A 146 5.33 -3.15 -2.38
C ALA A 146 5.80 -3.15 -0.91
N ALA A 147 7.04 -3.54 -0.64
CA ALA A 147 7.56 -3.67 0.72
C ALA A 147 7.55 -2.35 1.51
N PRO A 148 8.00 -1.19 0.96
CA PRO A 148 7.88 0.10 1.64
C PRO A 148 6.42 0.52 1.89
N LEU A 149 5.51 0.22 0.96
CA LEU A 149 4.07 0.50 1.15
C LEU A 149 3.54 -0.29 2.35
N LEU A 150 3.82 -1.59 2.40
CA LEU A 150 3.40 -2.45 3.50
C LEU A 150 4.01 -2.03 4.83
N ALA A 151 5.32 -1.72 4.87
CA ALA A 151 5.99 -1.28 6.09
C ALA A 151 5.46 0.06 6.64
N VAL A 152 5.01 0.97 5.76
CA VAL A 152 4.42 2.26 6.17
C VAL A 152 2.96 2.13 6.59
N LEU A 153 2.19 1.28 5.90
CA LEU A 153 0.75 1.17 6.10
C LEU A 153 0.38 0.16 7.18
N ASP A 154 1.24 -0.84 7.39
CA ASP A 154 1.08 -1.96 8.32
C ASP A 154 -0.27 -2.67 8.18
N ASP A 155 -0.72 -2.81 6.93
CA ASP A 155 -2.01 -3.40 6.58
C ASP A 155 -1.93 -3.90 5.12
N GLU A 156 -2.09 -5.21 4.92
CA GLU A 156 -1.99 -5.86 3.61
C GLU A 156 -2.97 -5.28 2.59
N ALA A 157 -4.23 -5.07 3.01
CA ALA A 157 -5.27 -4.60 2.10
C ALA A 157 -5.02 -3.15 1.68
N GLN A 158 -4.64 -2.30 2.61
CA GLN A 158 -4.35 -0.90 2.31
C GLN A 158 -3.06 -0.74 1.50
N ALA A 159 -2.06 -1.60 1.75
CA ALA A 159 -0.87 -1.68 0.92
C ALA A 159 -1.21 -2.13 -0.51
N PHE A 160 -2.09 -3.12 -0.68
CA PHE A 160 -2.58 -3.55 -1.98
C PHE A 160 -3.28 -2.41 -2.74
N LEU A 161 -4.13 -1.64 -2.06
CA LEU A 161 -4.82 -0.48 -2.65
C LEU A 161 -3.85 0.62 -3.08
N CYS A 162 -2.76 0.83 -2.34
CA CYS A 162 -1.71 1.80 -2.70
C CYS A 162 -0.80 1.28 -3.82
N PHE A 163 -0.72 -0.04 -4.00
CA PHE A 163 0.14 -0.69 -4.98
C PHE A 163 -0.50 -0.80 -6.37
N CYS A 164 -1.83 -0.89 -6.43
CA CYS A 164 -2.61 -0.90 -7.68
C CYS A 164 -2.83 0.51 -8.23
#